data_AF-A0A1L9AV11-F1
#
_entry.id   AF-A0A1L9AV11-F1
#
_cell.length_a   1.000
_cell.length_b   1.000
_cell.length_c   1.000
_cell.angle_alpha   90.00
_cell.angle_beta   90.00
_cell.angle_gamma   90.00
#
_symmetry.space_group_name_H-M   'P 1'
#
loop_
_entity.id
_entity.type
_entity.pdbx_description
1 polymer ?
#
loop_
_entity_poly.entity_id
_entity_poly.type
_entity_poly.pdbx_seq_one_letter_code
_entity_poly.pdbx_strand_id
1 'polypeptide(L)'
;MLVYPKMVLLDLVGPLTVMNLLPAEVHLVWKDKSPVSTDVGLPVTASTTFAECPENLDVLLVPGGISGTVQCMNDLEVITFLSQRGASTKYVTSVCTGSLVLAAAGLLKGYRATSHWAVADLLPLMGARPARGRVVRDRNRITGGGVTAGLDFGLVLAALLKGEEEARRIQLTLEYSPAPPYRNGTPEEAGPERTAEVKRRRRALDEQARVAAEAARDRLGL
;
A
#
# COMPACT_ATOMS: atom_id res chain seq x y z
N MET A 1 5.81 8.85 2.64
CA MET A 1 4.56 8.05 2.66
C MET A 1 3.46 8.89 2.03
N LEU A 2 2.81 8.39 0.97
CA LEU A 2 1.71 9.09 0.33
C LEU A 2 0.51 9.14 1.29
N VAL A 3 -0.16 10.29 1.40
CA VAL A 3 -1.44 10.42 2.10
C VAL A 3 -2.47 11.00 1.15
N TYR A 4 -3.69 10.47 1.10
CA TYR A 4 -4.68 10.91 0.12
C TYR A 4 -6.13 10.77 0.63
N PRO A 5 -7.09 11.53 0.10
CA PRO A 5 -8.50 11.42 0.49
C PRO A 5 -9.02 10.00 0.35
N LYS A 6 -9.78 9.53 1.35
CA LYS A 6 -10.40 8.19 1.38
C LYS A 6 -9.40 7.03 1.30
N MET A 7 -8.13 7.26 1.66
CA MET A 7 -7.20 6.19 1.99
C MET A 7 -7.68 5.43 3.24
N VAL A 8 -7.36 4.16 3.34
CA VAL A 8 -7.56 3.40 4.59
C VAL A 8 -6.49 3.86 5.58
N LEU A 9 -6.89 4.52 6.67
CA LEU A 9 -5.94 5.09 7.63
C LEU A 9 -5.00 4.02 8.20
N LEU A 10 -5.51 2.81 8.46
CA LEU A 10 -4.74 1.70 9.00
C LEU A 10 -3.59 1.23 8.09
N ASP A 11 -3.75 1.38 6.77
CA ASP A 11 -2.70 1.05 5.79
C ASP A 11 -1.51 2.00 5.90
N LEU A 12 -1.74 3.22 6.37
CA LEU A 12 -0.71 4.21 6.66
C LEU A 12 -0.14 4.03 8.07
N VAL A 13 -1.01 3.96 9.09
CA VAL A 13 -0.55 4.04 10.49
C VAL A 13 0.18 2.77 10.94
N GLY A 14 -0.14 1.60 10.40
CA GLY A 14 0.59 0.36 10.70
C GLY A 14 2.09 0.48 10.41
N PRO A 15 2.48 0.74 9.15
CA PRO A 15 3.87 0.97 8.81
C PRO A 15 4.46 2.22 9.48
N LEU A 16 3.71 3.32 9.57
CA LEU A 16 4.17 4.57 10.20
C LEU A 16 4.58 4.34 11.65
N THR A 17 3.82 3.54 12.40
CA THR A 17 4.12 3.17 13.79
C THR A 17 5.49 2.51 13.91
N VAL A 18 5.82 1.59 12.99
CA VAL A 18 7.14 0.93 12.98
C VAL A 18 8.24 1.90 12.55
N MET A 19 8.01 2.70 11.50
CA MET A 19 8.99 3.67 11.01
C MET A 19 9.33 4.73 12.06
N ASN A 20 8.36 5.15 12.86
CA ASN A 20 8.56 6.13 13.94
C ASN A 20 9.42 5.61 15.10
N LEU A 21 9.60 4.29 15.21
CA LEU A 21 10.50 3.66 16.19
C LEU A 21 11.93 3.45 15.66
N LEU A 22 12.16 3.77 14.39
CA LEU A 22 13.48 3.84 13.79
C LEU A 22 14.00 5.29 13.83
N PRO A 23 15.32 5.51 13.77
CA PRO A 23 15.87 6.85 13.54
C PRO A 23 15.69 7.24 12.06
N ALA A 24 14.44 7.47 11.66
CA ALA A 24 14.02 7.77 10.30
C ALA A 24 13.30 9.13 10.24
N GLU A 25 13.57 9.91 9.20
CA GLU A 25 12.77 11.09 8.88
C GLU A 25 11.58 10.65 8.02
N VAL A 26 10.36 10.90 8.52
CA VAL A 26 9.14 10.48 7.84
C VAL A 26 8.42 11.68 7.25
N HIS A 27 8.33 11.70 5.93
CA HIS A 27 7.50 12.66 5.20
C HIS A 27 6.13 12.06 4.87
N LEU A 28 5.06 12.68 5.36
CA LEU A 28 3.71 12.51 4.81
C LEU A 28 3.56 13.45 3.61
N VAL A 29 3.27 12.91 2.43
CA VAL A 29 3.34 13.64 1.16
C VAL A 29 1.99 13.66 0.47
N TRP A 30 1.56 14.86 0.06
CA TRP A 30 0.37 15.05 -0.79
C TRP A 30 0.54 16.24 -1.74
N LYS A 31 -0.52 16.66 -2.42
CA LYS A 31 -0.53 17.80 -3.36
C LYS A 31 -0.30 19.13 -2.64
N ASP A 32 -0.94 19.27 -1.49
CA ASP A 32 -0.87 20.44 -0.61
C ASP A 32 -0.82 19.99 0.86
N LYS A 33 -0.80 20.97 1.78
CA LYS A 33 -0.79 20.75 3.23
C LYS A 33 -2.18 20.90 3.86
N SER A 34 -3.24 20.93 3.07
CA SER A 34 -4.60 20.88 3.61
C SER A 34 -4.89 19.46 4.12
N PRO A 35 -5.60 19.30 5.25
CA PRO A 35 -5.90 17.96 5.77
C PRO A 35 -6.74 17.14 4.79
N VAL A 36 -6.33 15.90 4.55
CA VAL A 36 -7.12 14.92 3.77
C VAL A 36 -7.96 14.06 4.71
N SER A 37 -9.23 13.85 4.38
CA SER A 37 -10.12 12.97 5.17
C SER A 37 -9.91 11.50 4.78
N THR A 38 -9.73 10.64 5.77
CA THR A 38 -9.52 9.18 5.60
C THR A 38 -10.84 8.40 5.46
N ASP A 39 -10.77 7.09 5.26
CA ASP A 39 -11.92 6.19 5.24
C ASP A 39 -12.77 6.24 6.52
N VAL A 40 -12.15 6.53 7.67
CA VAL A 40 -12.80 6.68 8.97
C VAL A 40 -13.09 8.13 9.35
N GLY A 41 -12.92 9.07 8.42
CA GLY A 41 -13.23 10.50 8.61
C GLY A 41 -12.18 11.29 9.39
N LEU A 42 -11.14 10.64 9.92
CA LEU A 42 -10.05 11.33 10.60
C LEU A 42 -9.19 12.11 9.61
N PRO A 43 -8.90 13.40 9.86
CA PRO A 43 -8.05 14.20 9.00
C PRO A 43 -6.57 13.82 9.19
N VAL A 44 -5.83 13.76 8.08
CA VAL A 44 -4.37 13.62 8.06
C VAL A 44 -3.77 14.77 7.27
N THR A 45 -2.84 15.48 7.88
CA THR A 45 -2.15 16.62 7.24
C THR A 45 -0.83 16.14 6.64
N ALA A 46 -0.58 16.47 5.38
CA ALA A 46 0.72 16.23 4.77
C ALA A 46 1.79 17.15 5.38
N SER A 47 2.97 16.60 5.64
CA SER A 47 4.14 17.35 6.12
C SER A 47 4.88 18.09 4.99
N THR A 48 4.74 17.61 3.75
CA THR A 48 5.40 18.15 2.56
C THR A 48 4.51 17.94 1.34
N THR A 49 4.72 18.74 0.29
CA THR A 49 4.01 18.61 -0.98
C THR A 49 4.79 17.72 -1.97
N PHE A 50 4.21 17.36 -3.11
CA PHE A 50 4.95 16.68 -4.18
C PHE A 50 6.17 17.47 -4.66
N ALA A 51 6.05 18.80 -4.73
CA ALA A 51 7.13 19.69 -5.16
C ALA A 51 8.23 19.83 -4.10
N GLU A 52 7.86 19.83 -2.82
CA GLU A 52 8.79 20.00 -1.69
C GLU A 52 9.40 18.68 -1.19
N CYS A 53 8.84 17.53 -1.60
CA CYS A 53 9.30 16.22 -1.15
C CYS A 53 10.72 15.93 -1.64
N PRO A 54 11.65 15.47 -0.77
CA PRO A 54 13.01 15.14 -1.17
C PRO A 54 13.08 14.20 -2.37
N GLU A 55 14.06 14.41 -3.24
CA GLU A 55 14.26 13.57 -4.44
C GLU A 55 14.78 12.18 -4.08
N ASN A 56 15.64 12.10 -3.06
CA ASN A 56 16.27 10.86 -2.62
C ASN A 56 15.51 10.31 -1.42
N LEU A 57 14.75 9.24 -1.65
CA LEU A 57 14.01 8.53 -0.61
C LEU A 57 14.61 7.14 -0.39
N ASP A 58 14.75 6.73 0.86
CA ASP A 58 15.06 5.34 1.20
C ASP A 58 13.83 4.43 0.98
N VAL A 59 12.64 4.94 1.32
CA VAL A 59 11.38 4.20 1.23
C VAL A 59 10.28 5.10 0.68
N LEU A 60 9.67 4.66 -0.42
CA LEU A 60 8.42 5.20 -0.96
C LEU A 60 7.30 4.25 -0.56
N LEU A 61 6.29 4.75 0.15
CA LEU A 61 5.16 3.95 0.60
C LEU A 61 3.84 4.52 0.12
N VAL A 62 3.02 3.68 -0.50
CA VAL A 62 1.66 3.99 -0.92
C VAL A 62 0.65 3.16 -0.12
N PRO A 63 -0.16 3.77 0.77
CA PRO A 63 -1.23 3.05 1.46
C PRO A 63 -2.35 2.69 0.48
N GLY A 64 -3.22 1.77 0.87
CA GLY A 64 -4.44 1.48 0.17
C GLY A 64 -5.59 2.40 0.58
N GLY A 65 -6.76 2.01 0.13
CA GLY A 65 -7.95 2.83 0.05
C GLY A 65 -9.07 2.08 -0.67
N ILE A 66 -10.25 2.68 -0.67
CA ILE A 66 -11.36 2.20 -1.47
C ILE A 66 -11.44 3.07 -2.73
N SER A 67 -12.30 4.08 -2.74
CA SER A 67 -12.42 5.01 -3.86
C SER A 67 -11.20 5.93 -3.98
N GLY A 68 -10.48 6.21 -2.90
CA GLY A 68 -9.24 6.98 -2.93
C GLY A 68 -8.15 6.33 -3.78
N THR A 69 -8.03 4.99 -3.74
CA THR A 69 -7.09 4.25 -4.59
C THR A 69 -7.46 4.38 -6.05
N VAL A 70 -8.75 4.18 -6.39
CA VAL A 70 -9.26 4.33 -7.76
C VAL A 70 -9.01 5.74 -8.28
N GLN A 71 -9.21 6.77 -7.45
CA GLN A 71 -8.90 8.15 -7.80
C GLN A 71 -7.40 8.34 -8.07
N CYS A 72 -6.53 7.83 -7.21
CA CYS A 72 -5.07 7.91 -7.40
C CYS A 72 -4.58 7.18 -8.67
N MET A 73 -5.19 6.05 -9.05
CA MET A 73 -4.84 5.32 -10.28
C MET A 73 -5.14 6.09 -11.57
N ASN A 74 -6.01 7.11 -11.48
CA ASN A 74 -6.42 7.97 -12.58
C ASN A 74 -5.85 9.39 -12.48
N ASP A 75 -5.17 9.72 -11.39
CA ASP A 75 -4.62 11.05 -11.12
C ASP A 75 -3.19 11.16 -11.68
N LEU A 76 -3.04 11.88 -12.79
CA LEU A 76 -1.76 12.02 -13.48
C LEU A 76 -0.69 12.70 -12.63
N GLU A 77 -1.07 13.58 -11.71
CA GLU A 77 -0.12 14.23 -10.80
C GLU A 77 0.47 13.22 -9.82
N VAL A 78 -0.39 12.37 -9.23
CA VAL A 78 0.04 11.27 -8.34
C VAL A 78 0.90 10.27 -9.10
N ILE A 79 0.46 9.84 -10.28
CA ILE A 79 1.20 8.89 -11.11
C ILE A 79 2.59 9.42 -11.48
N THR A 80 2.67 10.69 -11.88
CA THR A 80 3.94 11.33 -12.27
C THR A 80 4.88 11.41 -11.08
N PHE A 81 4.39 11.88 -9.93
CA PHE A 81 5.17 11.93 -8.69
C PHE A 81 5.71 10.55 -8.30
N LEU A 82 4.86 9.53 -8.30
CA LEU A 82 5.24 8.16 -7.94
C LEU A 82 6.26 7.57 -8.92
N SER A 83 6.04 7.74 -10.22
CA SER A 83 6.97 7.26 -11.26
C SER A 83 8.36 7.88 -11.09
N GLN A 84 8.42 9.21 -10.88
CA GLN A 84 9.68 9.94 -10.69
C GLN A 84 10.40 9.52 -9.41
N ARG A 85 9.74 9.56 -8.25
CA ARG A 85 10.36 9.16 -6.97
C ARG A 85 10.70 7.67 -6.94
N GLY A 86 9.83 6.83 -7.48
CA GLY A 86 10.01 5.38 -7.51
C GLY A 86 11.16 4.90 -8.41
N ALA A 87 11.67 5.75 -9.31
CA ALA A 87 12.82 5.44 -10.14
C ALA A 87 14.16 5.48 -9.37
N SER A 88 14.29 6.38 -8.39
CA SER A 88 15.51 6.57 -7.59
C SER A 88 15.42 5.97 -6.19
N THR A 89 14.21 5.69 -5.70
CA THR A 89 14.01 5.21 -4.31
C THR A 89 14.61 3.83 -4.08
N LYS A 90 15.29 3.64 -2.94
CA LYS A 90 15.88 2.35 -2.55
C LYS A 90 14.83 1.25 -2.43
N TYR A 91 13.71 1.47 -1.74
CA TYR A 91 12.57 0.54 -1.68
C TYR A 91 11.24 1.18 -2.11
N VAL A 92 10.58 0.60 -3.11
CA VAL A 92 9.23 0.99 -3.55
C VAL A 92 8.20 0.06 -2.93
N THR A 93 7.27 0.62 -2.16
CA THR A 93 6.44 -0.16 -1.26
C THR A 93 4.99 0.26 -1.23
N SER A 94 4.12 -0.68 -0.85
CA SER A 94 2.71 -0.40 -0.66
C SER A 94 2.05 -1.36 0.31
N VAL A 95 0.91 -0.95 0.86
CA VAL A 95 0.02 -1.83 1.63
C VAL A 95 -1.32 -1.92 0.92
N CYS A 96 -1.98 -3.08 0.99
CA CYS A 96 -3.34 -3.29 0.51
C CYS A 96 -3.47 -2.92 -0.98
N THR A 97 -4.50 -2.15 -1.32
CA THR A 97 -4.77 -1.67 -2.68
C THR A 97 -3.80 -0.61 -3.18
N GLY A 98 -2.89 -0.09 -2.34
CA GLY A 98 -1.83 0.84 -2.76
C GLY A 98 -0.90 0.26 -3.83
N SER A 99 -0.79 -1.07 -3.88
CA SER A 99 -0.10 -1.80 -4.95
C SER A 99 -0.71 -1.58 -6.32
N LEU A 100 -2.03 -1.33 -6.42
CA LEU A 100 -2.69 -0.99 -7.68
C LEU A 100 -2.28 0.40 -8.16
N VAL A 101 -2.06 1.36 -7.25
CA VAL A 101 -1.55 2.70 -7.61
C VAL A 101 -0.10 2.59 -8.09
N LEU A 102 0.75 1.81 -7.42
CA LEU A 102 2.11 1.54 -7.88
C LEU A 102 2.13 0.87 -9.26
N ALA A 103 1.25 -0.10 -9.48
CA ALA A 103 1.11 -0.76 -10.77
C ALA A 103 0.67 0.24 -11.86
N ALA A 104 -0.32 1.08 -11.56
CA ALA A 104 -0.82 2.12 -12.45
C ALA A 104 0.21 3.21 -12.79
N ALA A 105 1.22 3.40 -11.92
CA ALA A 105 2.39 4.23 -12.15
C ALA A 105 3.54 3.51 -12.87
N GLY A 106 3.35 2.26 -13.30
CA GLY A 106 4.35 1.46 -14.02
C GLY A 106 5.45 0.87 -13.14
N LEU A 107 5.38 1.03 -11.80
CA LEU A 107 6.46 0.65 -10.89
C LEU A 107 6.54 -0.84 -10.57
N LEU A 108 5.53 -1.62 -10.99
CA LEU A 108 5.43 -3.07 -10.74
C LEU A 108 5.52 -3.94 -12.01
N LYS A 109 5.82 -3.36 -13.18
CA LYS A 109 5.96 -4.13 -14.44
C LYS A 109 7.07 -5.18 -14.31
N GLY A 110 6.70 -6.46 -14.42
CA GLY A 110 7.60 -7.60 -14.29
C GLY A 110 8.02 -7.97 -12.86
N TYR A 111 7.44 -7.32 -11.83
CA TYR A 111 7.72 -7.62 -10.42
C TYR A 111 6.66 -8.52 -9.82
N ARG A 112 7.05 -9.40 -8.89
CA ARG A 112 6.09 -10.11 -8.04
C ARG A 112 5.49 -9.14 -7.03
N ALA A 113 4.16 -9.14 -6.92
CA ALA A 113 3.45 -8.26 -5.99
C ALA A 113 2.18 -8.93 -5.44
N THR A 114 1.76 -8.48 -4.26
CA THR A 114 0.47 -8.80 -3.63
C THR A 114 -0.36 -7.53 -3.43
N SER A 115 -1.63 -7.68 -3.08
CA SER A 115 -2.58 -6.60 -2.81
C SER A 115 -3.62 -7.03 -1.76
N HIS A 116 -4.68 -6.26 -1.61
CA HIS A 116 -5.88 -6.75 -0.94
C HIS A 116 -6.47 -7.96 -1.71
N TRP A 117 -6.82 -9.03 -0.99
CA TRP A 117 -7.25 -10.31 -1.59
C TRP A 117 -8.41 -10.18 -2.58
N ALA A 118 -9.29 -9.18 -2.39
CA ALA A 118 -10.45 -8.97 -3.23
C ALA A 118 -10.11 -8.47 -4.65
N VAL A 119 -8.95 -7.84 -4.84
CA VAL A 119 -8.56 -7.16 -6.09
C VAL A 119 -7.12 -7.45 -6.54
N ALA A 120 -6.44 -8.40 -5.88
CA ALA A 120 -5.08 -8.79 -6.26
C ALA A 120 -4.99 -9.39 -7.67
N ASP A 121 -6.10 -9.89 -8.21
CA ASP A 121 -6.24 -10.39 -9.58
C ASP A 121 -6.17 -9.28 -10.64
N LEU A 122 -6.21 -7.99 -10.25
CA LEU A 122 -6.07 -6.86 -11.16
C LEU A 122 -4.61 -6.47 -11.44
N LEU A 123 -3.67 -6.87 -10.57
CA LEU A 123 -2.24 -6.59 -10.74
C LEU A 123 -1.66 -7.04 -12.11
N PRO A 124 -2.01 -8.23 -12.65
CA PRO A 124 -1.53 -8.68 -13.95
C PRO A 124 -1.93 -7.78 -15.12
N LEU A 125 -3.08 -7.09 -15.03
CA LEU A 125 -3.52 -6.16 -16.08
C LEU A 125 -2.50 -5.02 -16.27
N MET A 126 -1.78 -4.66 -15.21
CA MET A 126 -0.78 -3.59 -15.22
C MET A 126 0.66 -4.14 -15.20
N GLY A 127 0.84 -5.41 -15.60
CA GLY A 127 2.14 -6.01 -15.84
C GLY A 127 2.85 -6.60 -14.61
N ALA A 128 2.22 -6.58 -13.43
CA ALA A 128 2.74 -7.24 -12.24
C ALA A 128 2.51 -8.76 -12.28
N ARG A 129 3.43 -9.53 -11.67
CA ARG A 129 3.27 -10.98 -11.49
C ARG A 129 2.58 -11.22 -10.15
N PRO A 130 1.36 -11.80 -10.11
CA PRO A 130 0.63 -11.94 -8.86
C PRO A 130 1.34 -12.98 -7.97
N ALA A 131 1.49 -12.66 -6.69
CA ALA A 131 2.07 -13.56 -5.70
C ALA A 131 1.21 -13.58 -4.43
N ARG A 132 0.91 -14.78 -3.94
CA ARG A 132 0.22 -14.96 -2.66
C ARG A 132 1.21 -14.71 -1.53
N GLY A 133 0.81 -13.94 -0.53
CA GLY A 133 1.60 -13.65 0.65
C GLY A 133 1.08 -12.44 1.39
N ARG A 134 1.27 -12.43 2.72
CA ARG A 134 0.95 -11.29 3.58
C ARG A 134 1.91 -10.13 3.33
N VAL A 135 3.19 -10.44 3.09
CA VAL A 135 4.21 -9.52 2.58
C VAL A 135 4.93 -10.23 1.44
N VAL A 136 5.03 -9.58 0.29
CA VAL A 136 5.75 -10.07 -0.88
C VAL A 136 6.88 -9.11 -1.19
N ARG A 137 8.09 -9.63 -1.26
CA ARG A 137 9.29 -8.91 -1.70
C ARG A 137 9.79 -9.49 -3.01
N ASP A 138 10.05 -8.63 -3.97
CA ASP A 138 10.79 -8.91 -5.19
C ASP A 138 11.81 -7.80 -5.44
N ARG A 139 13.09 -8.13 -5.27
CA ARG A 139 14.21 -7.18 -5.33
C ARG A 139 13.96 -6.03 -4.34
N ASN A 140 13.64 -4.84 -4.88
CA ASN A 140 13.36 -3.64 -4.10
C ASN A 140 11.88 -3.20 -4.13
N ARG A 141 10.99 -4.03 -4.68
CA ARG A 141 9.54 -3.86 -4.56
C ARG A 141 9.04 -4.71 -3.40
N ILE A 142 8.36 -4.08 -2.43
CA ILE A 142 7.83 -4.76 -1.25
C ILE A 142 6.38 -4.36 -1.05
N THR A 143 5.47 -5.30 -1.27
CA THR A 143 4.02 -5.09 -1.19
C THR A 143 3.44 -5.90 -0.05
N GLY A 144 2.68 -5.25 0.83
CA GLY A 144 1.86 -5.88 1.86
C GLY A 144 0.43 -6.14 1.37
N GLY A 145 -0.18 -7.20 1.88
CA GLY A 145 -1.58 -7.56 1.62
C GLY A 145 -2.58 -6.61 2.28
N GLY A 146 -3.78 -7.12 2.60
CA GLY A 146 -4.87 -6.29 3.12
C GLY A 146 -4.57 -5.67 4.50
N VAL A 147 -4.82 -4.37 4.60
CA VAL A 147 -5.01 -3.57 5.82
C VAL A 147 -3.98 -3.80 6.93
N THR A 148 -4.23 -4.79 7.80
CA THR A 148 -3.37 -5.09 8.95
C THR A 148 -2.00 -5.62 8.55
N ALA A 149 -1.82 -6.05 7.30
CA ALA A 149 -0.52 -6.45 6.76
C ALA A 149 0.53 -5.33 6.84
N GLY A 150 0.12 -4.06 6.95
CA GLY A 150 1.02 -2.92 7.07
C GLY A 150 1.94 -2.99 8.30
N LEU A 151 1.50 -3.60 9.40
CA LEU A 151 2.34 -3.70 10.61
C LEU A 151 3.44 -4.75 10.44
N ASP A 152 3.12 -5.94 9.92
CA ASP A 152 4.11 -6.97 9.58
C ASP A 152 5.08 -6.49 8.50
N PHE A 153 4.55 -5.81 7.48
CA PHE A 153 5.35 -5.17 6.44
C PHE A 153 6.31 -4.13 7.02
N GLY A 154 5.86 -3.33 7.99
CA GLY A 154 6.71 -2.37 8.70
C GLY A 154 7.89 -3.06 9.39
N LEU A 155 7.65 -4.18 10.08
CA LEU A 155 8.71 -4.97 10.73
C LEU A 155 9.69 -5.56 9.71
N VAL A 156 9.20 -6.04 8.56
CA VAL A 156 10.07 -6.48 7.45
C VAL A 156 10.95 -5.34 6.96
N LEU A 157 10.40 -4.13 6.80
CA LEU A 157 11.20 -2.95 6.43
C LEU A 157 12.23 -2.58 7.50
N ALA A 158 11.85 -2.60 8.78
CA ALA A 158 12.78 -2.33 9.87
C ALA A 158 13.98 -3.28 9.83
N ALA A 159 13.74 -4.58 9.59
CA ALA A 159 14.80 -5.56 9.46
C ALA A 159 15.73 -5.27 8.26
N LEU A 160 15.17 -4.82 7.13
CA LEU A 160 15.95 -4.47 5.94
C LEU A 160 16.75 -3.17 6.08
N LEU A 161 16.29 -2.25 6.92
CA LEU A 161 16.91 -0.94 7.10
C LEU A 161 17.94 -0.92 8.23
N LYS A 162 17.70 -1.67 9.31
CA LYS A 162 18.52 -1.63 10.54
C LYS A 162 18.95 -2.99 11.08
N GLY A 163 18.46 -4.10 10.51
CA GLY A 163 18.80 -5.46 10.92
C GLY A 163 17.71 -6.12 11.77
N GLU A 164 17.78 -7.45 11.88
CA GLU A 164 16.75 -8.27 12.53
C GLU A 164 16.56 -7.98 14.01
N GLU A 165 17.65 -7.71 14.75
CA GLU A 165 17.58 -7.41 16.19
C GLU A 165 16.76 -6.15 16.47
N GLU A 166 16.92 -5.12 15.65
CA GLU A 166 16.13 -3.90 15.79
C GLU A 166 14.65 -4.14 15.48
N ALA A 167 14.35 -4.96 14.47
CA ALA A 167 12.97 -5.36 14.18
C ALA A 167 12.34 -6.16 15.33
N ARG A 168 13.08 -7.10 15.95
CA ARG A 168 12.64 -7.84 17.15
C ARG A 168 12.39 -6.92 18.33
N ARG A 169 13.27 -5.95 18.57
CA ARG A 169 13.10 -4.92 19.62
C ARG A 169 11.84 -4.10 19.39
N ILE A 170 11.60 -3.66 18.15
CA ILE A 170 10.38 -2.91 17.80
C ILE A 170 9.14 -3.78 18.00
N GLN A 171 9.16 -5.04 17.56
CA GLN A 171 8.06 -5.98 17.77
C GLN A 171 7.70 -6.10 19.27
N LEU A 172 8.69 -6.24 20.14
CA LEU A 172 8.50 -6.28 21.59
C LEU A 172 7.99 -4.94 22.15
N THR A 173 8.54 -3.81 21.67
CA THR A 173 8.10 -2.45 22.09
C THR A 173 6.62 -2.22 21.82
N LEU A 174 6.13 -2.74 20.69
CA LEU A 174 4.73 -2.64 20.29
C LEU A 174 3.82 -3.69 20.93
N GLU A 175 4.39 -4.62 21.71
CA GLU A 175 3.71 -5.82 22.19
C GLU A 175 2.98 -6.54 21.05
N TYR A 176 3.61 -6.61 19.88
CA TYR A 176 2.98 -7.16 18.68
C TYR A 176 2.95 -8.69 18.72
N SER A 177 1.98 -9.19 19.49
CA SER A 177 1.65 -10.60 19.69
C SER A 177 0.14 -10.81 19.43
N PRO A 178 -0.31 -10.73 18.16
CA PRO A 178 -1.73 -10.72 17.84
C PRO A 178 -2.40 -12.07 18.18
N ALA A 179 -3.56 -12.01 18.83
CA ALA A 179 -4.42 -13.15 19.10
C ALA A 179 -5.85 -12.86 18.60
N PRO A 180 -6.11 -12.96 17.27
CA PRO A 180 -7.43 -12.63 16.72
C PRO A 180 -8.53 -13.54 17.31
N PRO A 181 -9.70 -13.00 17.68
CA PRO A 181 -10.79 -13.77 18.29
C PRO A 181 -11.49 -14.72 17.29
N TYR A 182 -11.25 -14.57 15.99
CA TYR A 182 -11.84 -15.38 14.93
C TYR A 182 -10.79 -15.76 13.88
N ARG A 183 -10.95 -16.94 13.26
CA ARG A 183 -10.16 -17.39 12.11
C ARG A 183 -10.90 -17.09 10.81
N ASN A 184 -10.86 -15.83 10.38
CA ASN A 184 -11.53 -15.32 9.16
C ASN A 184 -10.67 -14.27 8.44
N GLY A 185 -9.36 -14.23 8.69
CA GLY A 185 -8.47 -13.17 8.21
C GLY A 185 -8.12 -13.31 6.72
N THR A 186 -8.34 -14.49 6.15
CA THR A 186 -8.07 -14.82 4.74
C THR A 186 -9.30 -15.48 4.09
N PRO A 187 -9.42 -15.44 2.74
CA PRO A 187 -10.46 -16.20 2.04
C PRO A 187 -10.45 -17.70 2.35
N GLU A 188 -9.25 -18.27 2.53
CA GLU A 188 -9.06 -19.68 2.89
C GLU A 188 -9.64 -20.01 4.27
N GLU A 189 -9.37 -19.17 5.28
CA GLU A 189 -9.93 -19.34 6.63
C GLU A 189 -11.44 -19.06 6.68
N ALA A 190 -11.91 -18.03 5.95
CA ALA A 190 -13.30 -17.61 5.95
C ALA A 190 -14.23 -18.57 5.20
N GLY A 191 -13.68 -19.38 4.29
CA GLY A 191 -14.43 -20.29 3.43
C GLY A 191 -15.13 -19.59 2.25
N PRO A 192 -15.61 -20.39 1.28
CA PRO A 192 -16.12 -19.87 0.00
C PRO A 192 -17.41 -19.04 0.16
N GLU A 193 -18.31 -19.41 1.07
CA GLU A 193 -19.59 -18.73 1.26
C GLU A 193 -19.40 -17.28 1.75
N ARG A 194 -18.64 -17.10 2.84
CA ARG A 194 -18.34 -15.79 3.42
C ARG A 194 -17.50 -14.94 2.47
N THR A 195 -16.53 -15.56 1.79
CA THR A 195 -15.73 -14.88 0.76
C THR A 195 -16.62 -14.35 -0.37
N ALA A 196 -17.55 -15.17 -0.86
CA ALA A 196 -18.49 -14.77 -1.91
C ALA A 196 -19.45 -13.66 -1.42
N GLU A 197 -19.91 -13.73 -0.17
CA GLU A 197 -20.73 -12.67 0.44
C GLU A 197 -20.00 -11.32 0.47
N VAL A 198 -18.75 -11.30 0.94
CA VAL A 198 -17.95 -10.07 0.97
C VAL A 198 -17.72 -9.53 -0.44
N LYS A 199 -17.42 -10.40 -1.42
CA LYS A 199 -17.31 -9.98 -2.84
C LYS A 199 -18.62 -9.39 -3.37
N ARG A 200 -19.78 -9.98 -3.05
CA ARG A 200 -21.09 -9.42 -3.45
C ARG A 200 -21.30 -8.01 -2.89
N ARG A 201 -20.98 -7.79 -1.62
CA ARG A 201 -21.08 -6.47 -0.96
C ARG A 201 -20.13 -5.42 -1.57
N ARG A 202 -19.01 -5.86 -2.15
CA ARG A 202 -17.98 -4.99 -2.73
C ARG A 202 -18.05 -4.83 -4.24
N ARG A 203 -19.00 -5.50 -4.92
CA ARG A 203 -19.04 -5.61 -6.39
C ARG A 203 -18.85 -4.27 -7.11
N ALA A 204 -19.56 -3.23 -6.69
CA ALA A 204 -19.46 -1.91 -7.32
C ALA A 204 -18.07 -1.26 -7.17
N LEU A 205 -17.43 -1.45 -6.02
CA LEU A 205 -16.09 -0.92 -5.73
C LEU A 205 -15.02 -1.69 -6.49
N ASP A 206 -15.11 -3.02 -6.49
CA ASP A 206 -14.15 -3.88 -7.18
C ASP A 206 -14.24 -3.69 -8.71
N GLU A 207 -15.44 -3.38 -9.24
CA GLU A 207 -15.62 -3.00 -10.66
C GLU A 207 -14.96 -1.67 -11.01
N GLN A 208 -15.10 -0.65 -10.15
CA GLN A 208 -14.39 0.64 -10.36
C GLN A 208 -12.87 0.46 -10.36
N ALA A 209 -12.35 -0.41 -9.49
CA ALA A 209 -10.92 -0.74 -9.48
C ALA A 209 -10.49 -1.46 -10.77
N ARG A 210 -11.33 -2.36 -11.30
CA ARG A 210 -11.09 -3.02 -12.60
C ARG A 210 -11.02 -2.02 -13.75
N VAL A 211 -12.02 -1.14 -13.87
CA VAL A 211 -12.04 -0.09 -14.91
C VAL A 211 -10.79 0.79 -14.83
N ALA A 212 -10.38 1.19 -13.62
CA ALA A 212 -9.15 1.97 -13.44
C ALA A 212 -7.89 1.18 -13.80
N ALA A 213 -7.84 -0.13 -13.51
CA ALA A 213 -6.72 -0.97 -13.88
C ALA A 213 -6.61 -1.15 -15.40
N GLU A 214 -7.74 -1.26 -16.11
CA GLU A 214 -7.80 -1.33 -17.57
C GLU A 214 -7.36 -0.01 -18.21
N ALA A 215 -7.84 1.14 -17.71
CA ALA A 215 -7.38 2.44 -18.16
C ALA A 215 -5.87 2.63 -17.92
N ALA A 216 -5.36 2.15 -16.79
CA ALA A 216 -3.93 2.17 -16.49
C ALA A 216 -3.12 1.25 -17.40
N ARG A 217 -3.63 0.05 -17.72
CA ARG A 217 -3.03 -0.86 -18.71
C ARG A 217 -2.85 -0.15 -20.05
N ASP A 218 -3.90 0.49 -20.55
CA ASP A 218 -3.88 1.17 -21.84
C ASP A 218 -2.87 2.33 -21.83
N ARG A 219 -2.81 3.11 -20.74
CA ARG A 219 -1.79 4.16 -20.54
C ARG A 219 -0.35 3.62 -20.51
N LEU A 220 -0.15 2.40 -20.03
CA LEU A 220 1.17 1.74 -19.94
C LEU A 220 1.56 0.98 -21.23
N GLY A 221 0.65 0.87 -22.21
CA GLY A 221 0.87 0.12 -23.45
C GLY A 221 1.04 -1.38 -23.22
N LEU A 222 0.20 -1.98 -22.37
CA LEU A 222 0.22 -3.39 -21.99
C LEU A 222 -0.95 -4.18 -22.56
#